data_AF-A0A352BFR2-F1
#
_entry.id   AF-A0A352BFR2-F1
#
_cell.length_a   1.000
_cell.length_b   1.000
_cell.length_c   1.000
_cell.angle_alpha   90.00
_cell.angle_beta   90.00
_cell.angle_gamma   90.00
#
_symmetry.space_group_name_H-M   'P 1'
#
loop_
_entity.id
_entity.type
_entity.pdbx_description
1 polymer ?
#
loop_
_entity_poly.entity_id
_entity_poly.type
_entity_poly.pdbx_seq_one_letter_code
_entity_poly.pdbx_strand_id
1 'polypeptide(L)' 'KQTPMHGHPVFVAQHATATCCRGCLCKWHKIEQNKQLSESEQQFVVGLIMEWIKNQMEN' A
#
# COMPACT_ATOMS: atom_id res chain seq x y z
N LYS A 1 6.93 10.19 5.01
CA LYS A 1 7.02 10.65 3.60
C LYS A 1 6.08 9.80 2.75
N GLN A 2 5.34 10.40 1.82
CA GLN A 2 4.45 9.67 0.90
C GLN A 2 5.21 9.21 -0.35
N THR A 3 4.72 8.15 -1.00
CA THR A 3 5.20 7.74 -2.32
C THR A 3 4.69 8.69 -3.41
N PRO A 4 5.38 8.80 -4.57
CA PRO A 4 4.88 9.53 -5.74
C PRO A 4 3.48 9.06 -6.13
N MET A 5 2.72 9.87 -6.88
CA MET A 5 1.36 9.51 -7.31
C MET A 5 1.29 8.90 -8.71
N HIS A 6 2.32 9.10 -9.54
CA HIS A 6 2.31 8.77 -10.97
C HIS A 6 3.70 8.34 -11.45
N GLY A 7 3.77 7.72 -12.63
CA GLY A 7 5.01 7.25 -13.27
C GLY A 7 5.26 5.74 -13.13
N HIS A 8 4.51 5.05 -12.27
CA HIS A 8 4.51 3.59 -12.17
C HIS A 8 3.16 3.10 -11.62
N PRO A 9 2.56 2.00 -12.12
CA PRO A 9 1.28 1.47 -11.63
C PRO A 9 1.25 1.23 -10.11
N VAL A 10 2.39 0.82 -9.54
CA VAL A 10 2.53 0.61 -8.09
C VAL A 10 2.21 1.86 -7.27
N PHE A 11 2.49 3.06 -7.78
CA PHE A 11 2.22 4.31 -7.08
C PHE A 11 0.72 4.56 -6.97
N VAL A 12 0.01 4.38 -8.08
CA VAL A 12 -1.46 4.47 -8.11
C VAL A 12 -2.07 3.44 -7.17
N ALA A 13 -1.59 2.19 -7.23
CA ALA A 13 -2.03 1.12 -6.35
C ALA A 13 -1.80 1.43 -4.87
N GLN A 14 -0.66 2.01 -4.52
CA GLN A 14 -0.35 2.41 -3.14
C GLN A 14 -1.29 3.48 -2.60
N HIS A 15 -1.67 4.46 -3.43
CA HIS A 15 -2.64 5.49 -3.02
C HIS A 15 -4.06 4.93 -2.95
N ALA A 16 -4.46 4.13 -3.94
CA ALA A 16 -5.77 3.49 -4.00
C ALA A 16 -6.02 2.55 -2.81
N THR A 17 -4.98 1.84 -2.37
CA THR A 17 -5.04 0.89 -1.23
C THR A 17 -4.65 1.51 0.11
N ALA A 18 -4.39 2.82 0.15
CA ALA A 18 -3.95 3.53 1.35
C ALA A 18 -2.68 2.95 2.01
N THR A 19 -1.73 2.48 1.20
CA THR A 19 -0.43 1.94 1.62
C THR A 19 0.75 2.87 1.31
N CYS A 20 0.48 4.07 0.75
CA CYS A 20 1.49 5.04 0.31
C CYS A 20 2.30 5.73 1.42
N CYS A 21 1.85 5.67 2.68
CA CYS A 21 2.59 6.17 3.83
C CYS A 21 2.14 5.52 5.14
N ARG A 22 2.93 5.72 6.21
CA ARG A 22 2.61 5.21 7.56
C ARG A 22 1.30 5.74 8.15
N GLY A 23 0.96 7.00 7.87
CA GLY A 23 -0.31 7.58 8.33
C GLY A 23 -1.53 6.89 7.71
N CYS A 24 -1.47 6.57 6.42
CA CYS A 24 -2.53 5.82 5.74
C CYS A 24 -2.63 4.38 6.28
N LEU A 25 -1.50 3.69 6.44
CA LEU A 25 -1.46 2.35 7.05
C LEU A 25 -2.06 2.35 8.47
N CYS A 26 -1.75 3.36 9.29
CA CYS A 26 -2.29 3.46 10.64
C CYS A 26 -3.80 3.75 10.64
N LYS A 27 -4.26 4.66 9.78
CA LYS A 27 -5.68 5.05 9.72
C LYS A 27 -6.56 3.89 9.25
N TRP A 28 -6.16 3.26 8.14
CA TRP A 28 -6.98 2.32 7.39
C TRP A 28 -6.72 0.85 7.74
N HIS A 29 -5.46 0.48 7.98
CA HIS A 29 -5.04 -0.91 8.21
C HIS A 29 -4.65 -1.20 9.66
N LYS A 30 -4.75 -0.20 10.55
CA LYS A 30 -4.40 -0.30 11.99
C LYS A 30 -2.94 -0.74 12.24
N ILE A 31 -2.06 -0.50 11.27
CA ILE A 31 -0.63 -0.75 11.40
C ILE A 31 0.05 0.49 11.97
N GLU A 32 0.67 0.35 13.15
CA GLU A 32 1.28 1.47 13.86
C GLU A 32 2.39 2.16 13.05
N GLN A 33 2.40 3.49 13.11
CA GLN A 33 3.34 4.33 12.35
C GLN A 33 4.77 4.34 12.91
N ASN A 34 4.93 4.05 14.20
CA ASN A 34 6.19 4.21 14.94
C ASN A 34 6.99 2.92 15.10
N LYS A 35 6.65 1.88 14.33
CA LYS A 35 7.38 0.62 14.29
C LYS A 35 7.77 0.25 12.88
N GLN A 36 8.81 -0.55 12.76
CA GLN A 36 9.11 -1.23 11.50
C GLN A 36 7.98 -2.23 11.21
N LEU A 37 7.62 -2.36 9.92
CA LEU A 37 6.64 -3.36 9.53
C LEU A 37 7.19 -4.75 9.83
N SER A 38 6.40 -5.59 10.49
CA SER A 38 6.71 -7.02 10.57
C SER A 38 6.71 -7.64 9.17
N GLU A 39 7.34 -8.79 9.01
CA GLU A 39 7.26 -9.53 7.74
C GLU A 39 5.81 -9.80 7.32
N SER A 40 4.94 -10.15 8.27
CA SER A 40 3.52 -10.36 8.00
C SER A 40 2.81 -9.11 7.51
N GLU A 41 3.08 -7.94 8.11
CA GLU A 41 2.53 -6.66 7.68
C GLU A 41 3.06 -6.26 6.29
N GLN A 42 4.33 -6.56 5.99
CA GLN A 42 4.91 -6.33 4.66
C GLN A 42 4.24 -7.21 3.60
N GLN A 43 4.08 -8.51 3.87
CA GLN A 43 3.42 -9.45 2.96
C GLN A 43 1.96 -9.05 2.71
N PHE A 44 1.25 -8.62 3.76
CA PHE A 44 -0.10 -8.08 3.63
C PHE A 44 -0.15 -6.87 2.69
N VAL A 45 0.73 -5.88 2.90
CA VAL A 45 0.78 -4.67 2.06
C VAL A 45 1.11 -5.00 0.60
N VAL A 46 2.10 -5.87 0.37
CA VAL A 46 2.48 -6.31 -0.98
C VAL A 46 1.32 -7.04 -1.65
N GLY A 47 0.67 -7.99 -0.95
CA GLY A 47 -0.48 -8.72 -1.46
C GLY A 47 -1.62 -7.79 -1.88
N LEU A 48 -1.95 -6.80 -1.04
CA LEU A 48 -3.01 -5.85 -1.33
C LEU A 48 -2.71 -4.98 -2.57
N ILE A 49 -1.47 -4.53 -2.72
CA ILE A 49 -1.01 -3.77 -3.89
C ILE A 49 -1.10 -4.64 -5.16
N MET A 50 -0.63 -5.88 -5.10
CA MET A 50 -0.62 -6.80 -6.24
C MET A 50 -2.04 -7.18 -6.68
N GLU A 51 -2.92 -7.48 -5.73
CA GLU A 51 -4.34 -7.78 -5.97
C GLU A 51 -5.02 -6.60 -6.68
N TRP A 52 -4.79 -5.37 -6.19
CA TRP A 52 -5.36 -4.18 -6.81
C TRP A 52 -4.86 -3.99 -8.25
N ILE A 53 -3.56 -4.12 -8.50
CA ILE A 53 -2.98 -3.99 -9.85
C ILE A 53 -3.57 -5.03 -10.79
N LYS A 54 -3.66 -6.29 -10.35
CA LYS A 54 -4.26 -7.37 -11.13
C LYS A 54 -5.71 -7.02 -11.52
N ASN A 55 -6.51 -6.56 -10.57
CA ASN A 55 -7.90 -6.17 -10.80
C ASN A 55 -8.05 -4.95 -11.74
N GLN A 56 -7.02 -4.10 -11.88
CA GLN A 56 -7.00 -3.01 -12.86
C GLN A 56 -6.54 -3.45 -14.26
N MET A 57 -5.91 -4.61 -14.39
CA MET A 57 -5.49 -5.17 -15.68
C MET A 57 -6.56 -6.08 -16.28
N GLU A 58 -7.38 -6.70 -15.44
CA GLU A 58 -8.46 -7.61 -15.83
C GLU A 58 -9.79 -6.87 -16.14
N ASN A 59 -9.91 -5.59 -15.77
CA ASN A 59 -11.01 -4.69 -16.13
C ASN A 59 -10.62 -3.76 -17.28
#